data_AF-A0A0P0NFZ0-F1
#
_entry.id   AF-A0A0P0NFZ0-F1
#
_cell.length_a   1.000
_cell.length_b   1.000
_cell.length_c   1.000
_cell.angle_alpha   90.00
_cell.angle_beta   90.00
_cell.angle_gamma   90.00
#
_symmetry.space_group_name_H-M   'P 1'
#
loop_
_entity.id
_entity.type
_entity.pdbx_description
1 polymer ?
#
loop_
_entity_poly.entity_id
_entity_poly.type
_entity_poly.pdbx_seq_one_letter_code
_entity_poly.pdbx_strand_id
1 'polypeptide(L)'
;MASNNYPLGFYFMLSLKGDDAAFQEVSGLSKELGIEEVVSGGENRFKYRLPTTSSSQNLVLKRALVPGGSDLVDWCITCIDGGLGSAIQTNDVSLSLLDASGDILVMWTFHKAYPIKYSVSDLKSQENAIVIESMELAYTYFDISESTNVSNLYD
;
A
#
# COMPACT_ATOMS: atom_id res chain seq x y z
N MET A 1 -13.28 25.64 -20.47
CA MET A 1 -12.99 24.23 -20.82
C MET A 1 -12.50 23.59 -19.53
N ALA A 2 -13.11 22.50 -19.06
CA ALA A 2 -12.58 21.79 -17.90
C ALA A 2 -11.17 21.29 -18.28
N SER A 3 -10.14 21.81 -17.63
CA SER A 3 -8.79 21.29 -17.76
C SER A 3 -8.79 19.90 -17.15
N ASN A 4 -8.91 18.88 -18.00
CA ASN A 4 -8.81 17.47 -17.62
C ASN A 4 -7.35 17.19 -17.22
N ASN A 5 -6.98 17.58 -16.00
CA ASN A 5 -5.65 17.36 -15.46
C ASN A 5 -5.65 16.01 -14.73
N TYR A 6 -5.47 14.93 -15.48
CA TYR A 6 -5.33 13.59 -14.92
C TYR A 6 -3.90 13.40 -14.39
N PRO A 7 -3.72 13.01 -13.12
CA PRO A 7 -2.39 12.85 -12.55
C PRO A 7 -1.69 11.61 -13.14
N LEU A 8 -0.36 11.68 -13.21
CA LEU A 8 0.48 10.59 -13.71
C LEU A 8 0.98 9.76 -12.52
N GLY A 9 0.85 8.43 -12.58
CA GLY A 9 1.16 7.53 -11.46
C GLY A 9 2.64 7.19 -11.24
N PHE A 10 3.59 7.89 -11.87
CA PHE A 10 5.02 7.55 -11.76
C PHE A 10 5.74 8.34 -10.68
N TYR A 11 5.22 9.49 -10.24
CA TYR A 11 5.86 10.31 -9.23
C TYR A 11 5.14 10.14 -7.89
N PHE A 12 5.72 9.32 -7.04
CA PHE A 12 5.16 8.99 -5.74
C PHE A 12 6.27 8.83 -4.70
N MET A 13 5.89 8.95 -3.44
CA MET A 13 6.79 8.84 -2.30
C MET A 13 6.15 7.93 -1.25
N LEU A 14 6.94 7.04 -0.66
CA LEU A 14 6.51 6.21 0.45
C LEU A 14 7.29 6.62 1.70
N SER A 15 6.55 6.84 2.78
CA SER A 15 7.11 7.14 4.09
C SER A 15 6.75 6.03 5.07
N LEU A 16 7.78 5.49 5.73
CA LEU A 16 7.65 4.57 6.85
C LEU A 16 8.39 5.17 8.04
N LYS A 17 7.70 5.40 9.16
CA LYS A 17 8.29 6.00 10.38
C LYS A 17 8.98 7.37 10.16
N GLY A 18 8.63 8.10 9.12
CA GLY A 18 9.25 9.38 8.78
C GLY A 18 10.52 9.26 7.94
N ASP A 19 10.96 8.04 7.61
CA ASP A 19 12.01 7.82 6.62
C ASP A 19 11.39 7.67 5.23
N ASP A 20 11.88 8.51 4.32
CA ASP A 20 11.54 8.43 2.91
C ASP A 20 12.35 7.31 2.26
N ALA A 21 11.65 6.33 1.70
CA ALA A 21 12.28 5.25 0.96
C ALA A 21 11.85 5.32 -0.52
N ALA A 22 12.85 5.29 -1.41
CA ALA A 22 12.61 5.27 -2.84
C ALA A 22 12.15 3.86 -3.27
N PHE A 23 10.93 3.77 -3.84
CA PHE A 23 10.39 2.54 -4.41
C PHE A 23 10.24 2.66 -5.91
N GLN A 24 10.42 1.53 -6.59
CA GLN A 24 10.22 1.40 -8.02
C GLN A 24 8.76 1.12 -8.36
N GLU A 25 8.06 0.35 -7.53
CA GLU A 25 6.69 -0.09 -7.79
C GLU A 25 5.93 -0.25 -6.47
N VAL A 26 4.67 0.18 -6.48
CA VAL A 26 3.71 -0.04 -5.40
C VAL A 26 2.43 -0.61 -6.01
N SER A 27 1.93 -1.71 -5.46
CA SER A 27 0.69 -2.37 -5.91
C SER A 27 -0.11 -2.92 -4.73
N GLY A 28 -1.34 -3.36 -4.98
CA GLY A 28 -2.25 -3.82 -3.91
C GLY A 28 -3.12 -2.74 -3.30
N LEU A 29 -3.25 -1.57 -3.96
CA LEU A 29 -4.22 -0.54 -3.59
C LEU A 29 -5.63 -0.95 -4.02
N SER A 30 -6.29 -1.77 -3.21
CA SER A 30 -7.68 -2.17 -3.46
C SER A 30 -8.44 -2.41 -2.16
N LYS A 31 -9.72 -2.03 -2.18
CA LYS A 31 -10.69 -2.30 -1.12
C LYS A 31 -11.96 -2.82 -1.75
N GLU A 32 -12.38 -3.99 -1.31
CA GLU A 32 -13.54 -4.69 -1.84
C GLU A 32 -14.57 -4.90 -0.72
N LEU A 33 -15.84 -4.62 -1.02
CA LEU A 33 -16.93 -4.92 -0.11
C LEU A 33 -17.51 -6.27 -0.49
N GLY A 34 -17.44 -7.24 0.41
CA GLY A 34 -18.09 -8.53 0.20
C GLY A 34 -19.60 -8.37 0.04
N ILE A 35 -20.21 -9.22 -0.79
CA ILE A 35 -21.65 -9.21 -1.05
C ILE A 35 -22.17 -10.64 -0.97
N GLU A 36 -23.25 -10.82 -0.21
CA GLU A 36 -24.01 -12.06 -0.14
C GLU A 36 -25.33 -11.91 -0.90
N GLU A 37 -25.74 -12.94 -1.64
CA GLU A 37 -27.01 -12.95 -2.37
C GLU A 37 -28.06 -13.78 -1.63
N VAL A 38 -29.18 -13.14 -1.25
CA VAL A 38 -30.30 -13.79 -0.58
C VAL A 38 -31.50 -13.88 -1.52
N VAL A 39 -32.09 -15.07 -1.60
CA VAL A 39 -33.31 -15.35 -2.37
C VAL A 39 -34.51 -15.35 -1.42
N SER A 40 -35.60 -14.67 -1.80
CA SER A 40 -36.87 -14.76 -1.08
C SER A 40 -37.88 -15.58 -1.87
N GLY A 41 -38.56 -16.51 -1.20
CA GLY A 41 -39.59 -17.32 -1.83
C GLY A 41 -40.72 -16.46 -2.40
N GLY A 42 -41.19 -16.80 -3.60
CA GLY A 42 -42.24 -16.07 -4.30
C GLY A 42 -41.75 -14.88 -5.14
N GLU A 43 -40.47 -14.49 -5.02
CA GLU A 43 -39.85 -13.48 -5.88
C GLU A 43 -38.74 -14.12 -6.73
N ASN A 44 -38.98 -14.21 -8.04
CA ASN A 44 -38.06 -14.86 -9.00
C ASN A 44 -37.36 -13.85 -9.93
N ARG A 45 -37.66 -12.55 -9.82
CA ARG A 45 -37.08 -11.54 -10.73
C ARG A 45 -35.69 -11.09 -10.32
N PHE A 46 -35.35 -11.16 -9.03
CA PHE A 46 -34.06 -10.68 -8.53
C PHE A 46 -33.66 -11.37 -7.22
N LYS A 47 -32.39 -11.18 -6.84
CA LYS A 47 -31.85 -11.56 -5.53
C LYS A 47 -31.49 -10.30 -4.76
N TYR A 48 -31.61 -10.35 -3.43
CA TYR A 48 -31.15 -9.27 -2.55
C TYR A 48 -29.64 -9.37 -2.39
N ARG A 49 -28.93 -8.26 -2.61
CA ARG A 49 -27.47 -8.17 -2.46
C ARG A 49 -27.16 -7.47 -1.15
N LEU A 50 -26.72 -8.23 -0.14
CA LEU A 50 -26.43 -7.74 1.21
C LEU A 50 -24.93 -7.53 1.40
N PRO A 51 -24.49 -6.33 1.82
CA PRO A 51 -23.09 -6.08 2.13
C PRO A 51 -22.58 -6.92 3.30
N THR A 52 -21.35 -7.41 3.20
CA THR A 52 -20.63 -8.13 4.26
C THR A 52 -19.34 -7.40 4.64
N THR A 53 -18.33 -8.11 5.14
CA THR A 53 -17.06 -7.52 5.55
C THR A 53 -16.23 -7.03 4.37
N SER A 54 -15.52 -5.93 4.54
CA SER A 54 -14.56 -5.45 3.55
C SER A 54 -13.25 -6.24 3.59
N SER A 55 -12.73 -6.61 2.42
CA SER A 55 -11.39 -7.15 2.24
C SER A 55 -10.49 -6.10 1.56
N SER A 56 -9.19 -6.18 1.83
CA SER A 56 -8.18 -5.37 1.12
C SER A 56 -7.07 -6.31 0.66
N GLN A 57 -6.44 -6.02 -0.48
CA GLN A 57 -5.26 -6.76 -0.92
C GLN A 57 -4.03 -6.32 -0.13
N ASN A 58 -3.05 -7.21 0.01
CA ASN A 58 -1.79 -6.87 0.64
C ASN A 58 -1.04 -5.81 -0.20
N LEU A 59 -0.37 -4.89 0.49
CA LEU A 59 0.44 -3.86 -0.14
C LEU A 59 1.77 -4.48 -0.57
N VAL A 60 2.08 -4.44 -1.86
CA VAL A 60 3.32 -4.99 -2.41
C VAL A 60 4.22 -3.83 -2.83
N LEU A 61 5.40 -3.79 -2.24
CA LEU A 61 6.41 -2.75 -2.42
C LEU A 61 7.66 -3.35 -3.05
N LYS A 62 8.14 -2.75 -4.14
CA LYS A 62 9.38 -3.17 -4.79
C LYS A 62 10.37 -2.02 -4.90
N ARG A 63 11.62 -2.27 -4.56
CA ARG A 63 12.72 -1.29 -4.68
C ARG A 63 14.04 -1.97 -5.02
N ALA A 64 15.02 -1.17 -5.43
CA ALA A 64 16.38 -1.66 -5.58
C ALA A 64 16.97 -2.01 -4.21
N LEU A 65 17.71 -3.13 -4.15
CA LEU A 65 18.40 -3.55 -2.94
C LEU A 65 19.46 -2.51 -2.53
N VAL A 66 19.44 -2.10 -1.27
CA VAL A 66 20.39 -1.15 -0.70
C VAL A 66 21.51 -1.90 0.03
N PRO A 67 22.78 -1.86 -0.45
CA PRO A 67 23.90 -2.44 0.27
C PRO A 67 24.16 -1.66 1.57
N GLY A 68 24.28 -2.37 2.70
CA GLY A 68 24.52 -1.75 4.01
C GLY A 68 23.36 -1.89 5.01
N GLY A 69 22.26 -2.53 4.61
CA GLY A 69 21.09 -2.73 5.45
C GLY A 69 20.11 -1.56 5.36
N SER A 70 18.91 -1.77 5.88
CA SER A 70 17.85 -0.77 5.89
C SER A 70 16.87 -1.12 7.00
N ASP A 71 16.40 -0.12 7.74
CA ASP A 71 15.41 -0.29 8.80
C ASP A 71 14.15 -1.03 8.33
N LEU A 72 13.80 -0.87 7.05
CA LEU A 72 12.73 -1.63 6.38
C LEU A 72 13.02 -3.13 6.33
N VAL A 73 14.25 -3.51 5.97
CA VAL A 73 14.68 -4.91 5.87
C VAL A 73 14.77 -5.51 7.26
N ASP A 74 15.33 -4.77 8.23
CA ASP A 74 15.41 -5.21 9.61
C ASP A 74 14.00 -5.40 10.22
N TRP A 75 13.06 -4.52 9.89
CA TRP A 75 11.66 -4.68 10.27
C TRP A 75 11.02 -5.92 9.65
N CYS A 76 11.31 -6.23 8.38
CA CYS A 76 10.86 -7.45 7.72
C CYS A 76 11.41 -8.70 8.39
N ILE A 77 12.72 -8.77 8.58
CA ILE A 77 13.42 -9.92 9.18
C ILE A 77 12.92 -10.14 10.61
N THR A 78 12.88 -9.10 11.44
CA THR A 78 12.45 -9.24 12.84
C THR A 78 11.00 -9.72 12.98
N CYS A 79 10.09 -9.24 12.13
CA CYS A 79 8.70 -9.70 12.15
C CYS A 79 8.52 -11.13 11.64
N ILE A 80 9.23 -11.50 10.56
CA ILE A 80 9.05 -12.81 9.89
C ILE A 80 9.81 -13.92 10.65
N ASP A 81 11.08 -13.68 10.99
CA ASP A 81 11.94 -14.70 11.60
C ASP A 81 11.73 -14.83 13.11
N GLY A 82 11.05 -13.86 13.73
CA GLY A 82 10.75 -13.86 15.16
C GLY A 82 9.84 -15.00 15.64
N GLY A 83 9.23 -15.76 14.72
CA GLY A 83 8.47 -16.99 15.04
C GLY A 83 7.34 -16.79 16.05
N LEU A 84 6.81 -15.57 16.16
CA LEU A 84 5.83 -15.14 17.19
C LEU A 84 6.35 -15.22 18.64
N GLY A 85 7.66 -15.40 18.85
CA GLY A 85 8.29 -15.32 20.17
C GLY A 85 8.32 -13.88 20.73
N SER A 86 8.10 -12.89 19.87
CA SER A 86 7.87 -11.49 20.22
C SER A 86 6.62 -10.98 19.51
N ALA A 87 5.97 -9.96 20.09
CA ALA A 87 4.81 -9.33 19.48
C ALA A 87 5.17 -8.69 18.13
N ILE A 88 4.32 -8.92 17.12
CA ILE A 88 4.47 -8.32 15.78
C ILE A 88 4.45 -6.79 15.92
N GLN A 89 5.50 -6.14 15.43
CA GLN A 89 5.61 -4.69 15.41
C GLN A 89 4.90 -4.15 14.17
N THR A 90 3.83 -3.41 14.37
CA THR A 90 3.05 -2.77 13.30
C THR A 90 3.42 -1.31 13.15
N ASN A 91 3.42 -0.79 11.92
CA ASN A 91 3.67 0.62 11.64
C ASN A 91 2.64 1.15 10.65
N ASP A 92 2.36 2.44 10.70
CA ASP A 92 1.59 3.09 9.66
C ASP A 92 2.49 3.39 8.46
N VAL A 93 1.96 3.18 7.26
CA VAL A 93 2.67 3.39 5.98
C VAL A 93 1.90 4.42 5.19
N SER A 94 2.58 5.46 4.70
CA SER A 94 1.94 6.48 3.87
C SER A 94 2.51 6.45 2.45
N LEU A 95 1.63 6.39 1.46
CA LEU A 95 1.95 6.52 0.05
C LEU A 95 1.37 7.84 -0.46
N SER A 96 2.21 8.71 -0.99
CA SER A 96 1.80 10.01 -1.55
C SER A 96 2.02 10.02 -3.05
N LEU A 97 0.98 10.37 -3.82
CA LEU A 97 1.10 10.74 -5.22
C LEU A 97 1.45 12.22 -5.31
N LEU A 98 2.49 12.55 -6.08
CA LEU A 98 3.04 13.90 -6.15
C LEU A 98 2.74 14.54 -7.51
N ASP A 99 2.60 15.86 -7.53
CA ASP A 99 2.52 16.66 -8.76
C ASP A 99 3.91 16.98 -9.32
N ALA A 100 3.99 17.68 -10.46
CA ALA A 100 5.27 18.06 -11.05
C ALA A 100 6.13 19.00 -10.19
N SER A 101 5.52 19.66 -9.20
CA SER A 101 6.15 20.57 -8.24
C SER A 101 6.67 19.84 -6.98
N GLY A 102 6.29 18.57 -6.79
CA GLY A 102 6.57 17.78 -5.60
C GLY A 102 5.52 17.89 -4.50
N ASP A 103 4.39 18.55 -4.78
CA ASP A 103 3.28 18.70 -3.84
C ASP A 103 2.42 17.44 -3.82
N ILE A 104 1.92 17.08 -2.63
CA ILE A 104 1.05 15.92 -2.46
C ILE A 104 -0.32 16.20 -3.12
N LEU A 105 -0.70 15.35 -4.07
CA LEU A 105 -2.03 15.36 -4.69
C LEU A 105 -3.00 14.49 -3.90
N VAL A 106 -2.58 13.25 -3.61
CA VAL A 106 -3.39 12.24 -2.93
C VAL A 106 -2.46 11.43 -2.03
N MET A 107 -2.91 11.12 -0.82
CA MET A 107 -2.17 10.28 0.12
C MET A 107 -3.04 9.11 0.59
N TRP A 108 -2.47 7.91 0.54
CA TRP A 108 -3.03 6.69 1.11
C TRP A 108 -2.28 6.34 2.39
N THR A 109 -3.02 6.19 3.50
CA THR A 109 -2.46 5.82 4.80
C THR A 109 -2.90 4.41 5.17
N PHE A 110 -1.95 3.48 5.25
CA PHE A 110 -2.19 2.08 5.63
C PHE A 110 -1.94 1.91 7.13
N HIS A 111 -2.98 1.55 7.88
CA HIS A 111 -2.94 1.48 9.34
C HIS A 111 -2.49 0.13 9.85
N LYS A 112 -1.57 0.17 10.81
CA LYS A 112 -1.01 -1.03 11.48
C LYS A 112 -0.50 -2.06 10.48
N ALA A 113 0.23 -1.61 9.46
CA ALA A 113 0.84 -2.49 8.49
C ALA A 113 1.95 -3.33 9.15
N TYR A 114 2.13 -4.56 8.68
CA TYR A 114 3.24 -5.43 9.08
C TYR A 114 3.65 -6.36 7.93
N PRO A 115 4.94 -6.69 7.83
CA PRO A 115 5.46 -7.51 6.74
C PRO A 115 5.06 -8.96 6.93
N ILE A 116 4.62 -9.58 5.83
CA ILE A 116 4.26 -10.99 5.77
C ILE A 116 5.15 -11.77 4.79
N LYS A 117 5.88 -11.06 3.93
CA LYS A 117 6.79 -11.66 2.96
C LYS A 117 7.92 -10.69 2.60
N TYR A 118 9.13 -11.23 2.51
CA TYR A 118 10.29 -10.58 1.94
C TYR A 118 10.90 -11.51 0.88
N SER A 119 11.28 -10.96 -0.27
CA SER A 119 11.89 -11.71 -1.36
C SER A 119 12.85 -10.84 -2.14
N VAL A 120 13.83 -11.46 -2.77
CA VAL A 120 14.82 -10.81 -3.62
C VAL A 120 14.72 -11.42 -5.01
N SER A 121 14.91 -10.60 -6.04
CA SER A 121 14.96 -11.06 -7.44
C SER A 121 16.03 -12.12 -7.64
N ASP A 122 15.79 -13.05 -8.57
CA ASP A 122 16.75 -14.09 -8.91
C ASP A 122 18.11 -13.50 -9.34
N LEU A 123 19.18 -14.10 -8.85
CA LEU A 123 20.55 -13.72 -9.19
C LEU A 123 21.03 -14.58 -10.37
N LYS A 124 21.12 -13.97 -11.55
CA LYS A 124 21.56 -14.64 -12.78
C LYS A 124 22.88 -14.07 -13.26
N SER A 125 23.92 -14.90 -13.32
CA SER A 125 25.26 -14.49 -13.74
C SER A 125 25.37 -14.03 -15.20
N GLN A 126 24.35 -14.30 -16.01
CA GLN A 126 24.30 -13.96 -17.45
C GLN A 126 23.53 -12.67 -17.73
N GLU A 127 22.79 -12.13 -16.77
CA GLU A 127 21.93 -10.95 -16.95
C GLU A 127 22.51 -9.75 -16.16
N ASN A 128 22.51 -8.57 -16.76
CA ASN A 128 22.90 -7.33 -16.07
C ASN A 128 21.65 -6.59 -15.58
N ALA A 129 21.01 -7.14 -14.54
CA ALA A 129 19.80 -6.59 -13.94
C ALA A 129 20.09 -6.02 -12.55
N ILE A 130 19.38 -4.95 -12.18
CA ILE A 130 19.38 -4.43 -10.82
C ILE A 130 18.70 -5.44 -9.92
N VAL A 131 19.29 -5.71 -8.76
CA VAL A 131 18.70 -6.59 -7.75
C VAL A 131 17.53 -5.86 -7.09
N ILE A 132 16.34 -6.43 -7.22
CA ILE A 132 15.10 -5.87 -6.67
C ILE A 132 14.70 -6.67 -5.44
N GLU A 133 14.43 -5.97 -4.34
CA GLU A 133 13.76 -6.53 -3.19
C GLU A 133 12.26 -6.21 -3.26
N SER A 134 11.45 -7.19 -2.84
CA SER A 134 9.99 -7.12 -2.82
C SER A 134 9.49 -7.46 -1.42
N MET A 135 8.70 -6.56 -0.86
CA MET A 135 8.08 -6.68 0.46
C MET A 135 6.55 -6.73 0.29
N GLU A 136 5.90 -7.61 1.02
CA GLU A 136 4.44 -7.68 1.08
C GLU A 136 3.98 -7.37 2.50
N LEU A 137 3.10 -6.38 2.64
CA LEU A 137 2.57 -5.91 3.91
C LEU A 137 1.07 -6.21 4.00
N ALA A 138 0.68 -6.86 5.09
CA ALA A 138 -0.71 -6.90 5.52
C ALA A 138 -1.00 -5.67 6.39
N TYR A 139 -2.24 -5.17 6.37
CA TYR A 139 -2.66 -4.00 7.12
C TYR A 139 -4.14 -4.12 7.52
N THR A 140 -4.60 -3.27 8.45
CA THR A 140 -5.98 -3.36 8.94
C THR A 140 -6.96 -2.72 7.97
N TYR A 141 -6.69 -1.49 7.56
CA TYR A 141 -7.42 -0.74 6.55
C TYR A 141 -6.51 0.38 6.02
N PHE A 142 -6.90 0.99 4.91
CA PHE A 142 -6.34 2.27 4.49
C PHE A 142 -7.44 3.31 4.30
N ASP A 143 -7.06 4.57 4.49
CA ASP A 143 -7.85 5.74 4.12
C ASP A 143 -7.13 6.56 3.05
N ILE A 144 -7.89 7.45 2.44
CA ILE A 144 -7.44 8.35 1.38
C ILE A 144 -7.65 9.76 1.89
N SER A 145 -6.59 10.56 1.86
CA SER A 145 -6.65 12.00 2.12
C SER A 145 -6.25 12.76 0.85
N GLU A 146 -7.06 13.75 0.51
CA GLU A 146 -6.70 14.74 -0.50
C GLU A 146 -5.90 15.85 0.17
N SER A 147 -5.02 16.53 -0.57
CA SER A 147 -4.33 17.69 0.00
C SER A 147 -5.35 18.72 0.46
N THR A 148 -5.46 18.87 1.78
CA THR A 148 -6.26 19.93 2.36
C THR A 148 -5.56 21.23 2.01
N ASN A 149 -6.16 22.01 1.11
CA ASN A 149 -5.75 23.39 0.93
C ASN A 149 -5.95 24.07 2.30
N VAL A 150 -4.83 24.34 2.99
CA VAL A 150 -4.80 24.90 4.34
C VAL A 150 -5.41 26.31 4.40
N SER A 151 -5.81 26.85 3.25
CA SER A 151 -6.44 28.16 3.05
C SER A 151 -7.87 28.25 3.59
N ASN A 152 -8.59 27.14 3.79
CA ASN A 152 -9.99 27.17 4.25
C ASN A 152 -10.18 26.85 5.74
N LEU A 153 -9.11 26.83 6.54
CA LEU A 153 -9.20 26.59 7.99
C LEU A 153 -9.63 27.82 8.80
N TYR A 154 -9.80 28.97 8.15
CA TYR A 154 -10.15 30.24 8.79
C TYR A 154 -11.27 31.03 8.11
N ASP A 155 -12.03 30.42 7.18
CA ASP A 155 -13.21 31.04 6.56
C ASP A 155 -14.53 30.54 7.17
#